data_AF-A0A497SSA8-F1
#
_entry.id   AF-A0A497SSA8-F1
#
_cell.length_a   1.000
_cell.length_b   1.000
_cell.length_c   1.000
_cell.angle_alpha   90.00
_cell.angle_beta   90.00
_cell.angle_gamma   90.00
#
_symmetry.space_group_name_H-M   'P 1'
#
loop_
_entity.id
_entity.type
_entity.pdbx_description
1 polymer ?
#
loop_
_entity_poly.entity_id
_entity_poly.type
_entity_poly.pdbx_seq_one_letter_code
_entity_poly.pdbx_strand_id
1 'polypeptide(L)'
;MKQINLRLPERLIKEAKKYAEIYGYRSLQELAAEALREKIFEREEFDETFTEREIELIEELLEKSIEKRKIRTEKELKEALE
;
A
#
# COMPACT_ATOMS: atom_id res chain seq x y z
N MET A 1 -18.55 -12.98 -17.03
CA MET A 1 -17.28 -12.24 -17.19
C MET A 1 -17.58 -10.92 -17.88
N LYS A 2 -16.98 -9.81 -17.43
CA LYS A 2 -17.09 -8.50 -18.11
C LYS A 2 -15.79 -8.22 -18.86
N GLN A 3 -15.88 -7.68 -20.07
CA GLN A 3 -14.73 -7.36 -20.91
C GLN A 3 -14.50 -5.85 -20.94
N ILE A 4 -13.24 -5.43 -20.85
CA ILE A 4 -12.81 -4.04 -21.02
C ILE A 4 -12.04 -3.95 -22.34
N ASN A 5 -12.42 -3.01 -23.20
CA ASN A 5 -11.71 -2.72 -24.45
C ASN A 5 -10.92 -1.42 -24.29
N LEU A 6 -9.61 -1.47 -24.48
CA LEU A 6 -8.72 -0.32 -24.33
C LEU A 6 -7.98 -0.06 -25.65
N ARG A 7 -7.81 1.22 -25.99
CA ARG A 7 -6.89 1.65 -27.04
C ARG A 7 -5.65 2.22 -26.39
N LEU A 8 -4.49 1.67 -26.73
CA LEU A 8 -3.20 2.05 -26.16
C LEU A 8 -2.25 2.52 -27.27
N PRO A 9 -1.32 3.45 -26.98
CA PRO A 9 -0.27 3.81 -27.92
C PRO A 9 0.55 2.61 -28.35
N GLU A 10 0.95 2.54 -29.63
CA GLU A 10 1.71 1.41 -30.18
C GLU A 10 3.00 1.12 -29.41
N ARG A 11 3.71 2.17 -28.99
CA ARG A 11 4.92 2.05 -28.19
C ARG A 11 4.66 1.33 -26.86
N LEU A 12 3.54 1.64 -26.20
CA LEU A 12 3.16 1.01 -24.95
C LEU A 12 2.83 -0.48 -25.16
N ILE A 13 2.09 -0.81 -26.22
CA ILE A 13 1.79 -2.21 -26.57
C ILE A 13 3.08 -2.99 -26.81
N LYS A 14 4.05 -2.40 -27.52
CA LYS A 14 5.33 -3.05 -27.82
C LYS A 14 6.13 -3.35 -26.55
N GLU A 15 6.28 -2.38 -25.66
CA GLU A 15 7.04 -2.58 -24.43
C GLU A 15 6.31 -3.53 -23.46
N ALA A 16 4.98 -3.45 -23.37
CA ALA A 16 4.20 -4.33 -22.52
C ALA A 16 4.23 -5.80 -23.01
N LYS A 17 4.32 -6.04 -24.33
CA LYS A 17 4.54 -7.40 -24.87
C LYS A 17 5.89 -7.96 -24.47
N LYS A 18 6.97 -7.18 -24.59
CA LYS A 18 8.31 -7.59 -24.13
C LYS A 18 8.31 -7.89 -22.65
N TYR A 19 7.67 -7.03 -21.85
CA TYR A 19 7.52 -7.25 -20.42
C TYR A 19 6.78 -8.57 -20.14
N ALA A 20 5.65 -8.80 -20.81
CA ALA A 20 4.90 -10.04 -20.68
C ALA A 20 5.77 -11.29 -20.94
N GLU A 21 6.56 -11.28 -22.01
CA GLU A 21 7.47 -12.37 -22.37
C GLU A 21 8.58 -12.59 -21.32
N ILE A 22 9.25 -11.52 -20.89
CA ILE A 22 10.37 -11.59 -19.93
C ILE A 22 9.91 -12.16 -18.59
N TYR A 23 8.71 -11.78 -18.14
CA TYR A 23 8.18 -12.13 -16.83
C TYR A 23 7.18 -13.31 -16.87
N GLY A 24 7.05 -13.99 -18.02
CA GLY A 24 6.30 -15.26 -18.12
C GLY A 24 4.77 -15.14 -18.17
N TYR A 25 4.23 -13.97 -18.55
CA TYR A 25 2.80 -13.80 -18.76
C TYR A 25 2.38 -14.41 -20.10
N ARG A 26 1.23 -15.11 -20.12
CA ARG A 26 0.70 -15.81 -21.31
C ARG A 26 0.10 -14.85 -22.33
N SER A 27 -0.34 -13.67 -21.89
CA SER A 27 -0.92 -12.65 -22.76
C SER A 27 -0.83 -11.25 -22.17
N LEU A 28 -1.04 -10.24 -23.01
CA LEU A 28 -1.12 -8.85 -22.56
C LEU A 28 -2.34 -8.61 -21.65
N GLN A 29 -3.42 -9.36 -21.86
CA GLN A 29 -4.62 -9.32 -21.03
C GLN A 29 -4.36 -9.88 -19.63
N GLU A 30 -3.56 -10.94 -19.53
CA GLU A 30 -3.15 -11.49 -18.23
C GLU A 30 -2.26 -10.49 -17.48
N LEU A 31 -1.27 -9.90 -18.16
CA LEU A 31 -0.46 -8.82 -17.58
C LEU A 31 -1.32 -7.67 -17.08
N ALA A 32 -2.28 -7.21 -17.88
CA ALA A 32 -3.17 -6.12 -17.49
C ALA A 32 -4.08 -6.50 -16.30
N ALA A 33 -4.59 -7.73 -16.26
CA ALA A 33 -5.42 -8.22 -15.17
C ALA A 33 -4.63 -8.32 -13.86
N GLU A 34 -3.41 -8.88 -13.90
CA GLU A 34 -2.55 -8.99 -12.73
C GLU A 34 -2.09 -7.62 -12.23
N ALA A 35 -1.69 -6.71 -13.12
CA ALA A 35 -1.31 -5.35 -12.73
C ALA A 35 -2.49 -4.57 -12.11
N LEU A 36 -3.71 -4.76 -12.61
CA LEU A 36 -4.92 -4.18 -11.99
C LEU A 36 -5.23 -4.83 -10.64
N ARG A 37 -5.11 -6.16 -10.54
CA ARG A 37 -5.32 -6.91 -9.29
C ARG A 37 -4.36 -6.43 -8.21
N GLU A 38 -3.07 -6.33 -8.53
CA GLU A 38 -2.03 -5.81 -7.66
C GLU A 38 -2.41 -4.43 -7.13
N LYS A 39 -2.77 -3.49 -8.02
CA LYS A 39 -3.08 -2.12 -7.63
C LYS A 39 -4.36 -1.96 -6.81
N ILE A 40 -5.35 -2.83 -7.02
CA ILE A 40 -6.62 -2.81 -6.28
C ILE A 40 -6.49 -3.52 -4.94
N PHE A 41 -5.92 -4.73 -4.92
CA PHE A 41 -5.98 -5.61 -3.75
C PHE A 41 -4.72 -5.60 -2.89
N GLU A 42 -3.52 -5.33 -3.43
CA GLU A 42 -2.31 -5.24 -2.57
C GLU A 42 -2.28 -3.95 -1.74
N ARG A 43 -3.07 -2.94 -2.12
CA ARG A 43 -3.28 -1.73 -1.31
C ARG A 43 -4.39 -1.87 -0.26
N GLU A 44 -5.21 -2.91 -0.33
CA GLU A 44 -6.30 -3.11 0.64
C GLU A 44 -5.82 -3.76 1.95
N GLU A 45 -4.68 -4.47 1.98
CA GLU A 45 -4.14 -5.06 3.22
C GLU A 45 -3.35 -4.05 4.08
N PHE A 46 -2.82 -2.99 3.46
CA PHE A 46 -2.21 -1.86 4.14
C PHE A 46 -2.91 -0.59 3.67
N ASP A 47 -4.08 -0.34 4.24
CA ASP A 47 -4.61 1.01 4.27
C ASP A 47 -3.57 1.87 5.03
N GLU A 48 -2.74 2.61 4.28
CA GLU A 48 -1.79 3.57 4.87
C GLU A 48 -2.53 4.77 5.50
N THR A 49 -3.86 4.80 5.40
CA THR A 49 -4.69 5.77 6.11
C THR A 49 -5.26 5.13 7.37
N PHE A 50 -5.02 5.77 8.51
CA PHE A 50 -5.69 5.39 9.75
C PHE A 50 -7.19 5.64 9.58
N THR A 51 -8.01 4.65 9.90
CA THR A 51 -9.46 4.86 10.02
C THR A 51 -9.73 5.91 11.09
N GLU A 52 -10.86 6.62 11.01
CA GLU A 52 -11.25 7.63 12.03
C GLU A 52 -11.16 7.06 13.46
N ARG A 53 -11.54 5.80 13.62
CA ARG A 53 -11.49 5.09 14.91
C ARG A 53 -10.06 4.79 15.39
N GLU A 54 -9.13 4.56 14.48
CA GLU A 54 -7.71 4.38 14.83
C GLU A 54 -7.06 5.72 15.19
N ILE A 55 -7.46 6.80 14.50
CA ILE A 55 -7.04 8.16 14.83
C ILE A 55 -7.50 8.52 16.25
N GLU A 56 -8.79 8.32 16.56
CA GLU A 56 -9.34 8.53 17.90
C GLU A 56 -8.61 7.72 18.97
N LEU A 57 -8.29 6.45 18.68
CA LEU A 57 -7.55 5.59 19.60
C LEU A 57 -6.13 6.12 19.86
N ILE A 58 -5.44 6.58 18.81
CA ILE A 58 -4.10 7.17 18.91
C ILE A 58 -4.15 8.45 19.74
N GLU A 59 -5.13 9.33 19.49
CA GLU A 59 -5.32 10.57 20.24
C GLU A 59 -5.60 10.30 21.72
N GLU A 60 -6.51 9.38 22.05
CA GLU A 60 -6.78 8.97 23.43
C GLU A 60 -5.54 8.40 24.13
N LEU A 61 -4.75 7.58 23.42
CA LEU A 61 -3.53 6.99 23.97
C LEU A 61 -2.47 8.05 24.22
N LEU A 62 -2.35 9.04 23.34
CA LEU A 62 -1.45 10.18 23.52
C LEU A 62 -1.89 11.03 24.70
N GLU A 63 -3.16 11.40 24.79
CA GLU A 63 -3.71 12.16 25.93
C GLU A 63 -3.47 11.42 27.25
N LYS A 64 -3.86 10.14 27.34
CA LYS A 64 -3.63 9.31 28.54
C LYS A 64 -2.16 9.15 28.86
N SER A 65 -1.28 9.16 27.86
CA SER A 65 0.17 9.08 28.05
C SER A 65 0.76 10.40 28.55
N ILE A 66 0.26 11.54 28.07
CA ILE A 66 0.62 12.88 28.56
C ILE A 66 0.14 13.04 30.01
N GLU A 67 -1.12 12.73 30.29
CA GLU A 67 -1.70 12.77 31.64
C GLU A 67 -0.90 11.93 32.64
N LYS A 68 -0.50 10.73 32.22
CA LYS A 68 0.29 9.81 33.05
C LYS A 68 1.80 10.12 33.03
N ARG A 69 2.24 11.20 32.38
CA ARG A 69 3.66 11.58 32.19
C ARG A 69 4.53 10.45 31.63
N LYS A 70 3.95 9.63 30.74
CA LYS A 70 4.60 8.47 30.13
C LYS A 70 5.28 8.79 28.80
N ILE A 71 5.01 9.95 28.20
CA ILE A 71 5.75 10.40 27.02
C ILE A 71 7.15 10.76 27.47
N ARG A 72 8.10 9.91 27.10
CA ARG A 72 9.51 10.05 27.41
C ARG A 72 10.20 10.85 26.32
N THR A 73 11.15 11.69 26.70
CA THR A 73 12.09 12.30 25.76
C THR A 73 13.00 11.23 25.13
N GLU A 74 13.62 11.53 23.98
CA GLU A 74 14.55 10.59 23.32
C GLU A 74 15.66 10.09 24.28
N LYS A 75 16.10 10.96 25.18
CA LYS A 75 17.09 10.65 26.23
C LYS A 75 16.54 9.63 27.24
N GLU A 76 15.33 9.87 27.75
CA GLU A 76 14.65 8.98 28.71
C GLU A 76 14.21 7.65 28.08
N LEU A 77 14.05 7.61 26.76
CA LEU A 77 13.77 6.38 26.01
C LEU A 77 15.04 5.52 25.89
N LYS A 78 16.18 6.14 25.58
CA LYS A 78 17.48 5.46 25.52
C LYS A 78 17.89 4.89 26.88
N GLU A 79 17.72 5.66 27.95
CA GLU A 79 18.02 5.20 29.33
C GLU A 79 17.10 4.06 29.82
N ALA A 80 15.92 3.87 29.23
CA ALA A 80 14.99 2.81 29.61
C ALA A 80 15.21 1.48 28.87
N LEU A 81 15.99 1.51 27.79
CA LEU A 81 16.30 0.38 26.93
C LEU A 81 17.67 -0.26 27.25
N GLU A 82 18.42 0.31 28.20
CA GLU A 82 19.64 -0.25 28.82
C GLU A 82 19.33 -0.94 30.15
#